data_AF-A0AAN8YJZ0-F1
#
_entry.id   AF-A0AAN8YJZ0-F1
#
_cell.length_a   1.000
_cell.length_b   1.000
_cell.length_c   1.000
_cell.angle_alpha   90.00
_cell.angle_beta   90.00
_cell.angle_gamma   90.00
#
_symmetry.space_group_name_H-M   'P 1'
#
loop_
_entity.id
_entity.type
_entity.pdbx_description
1 polymer ?
#
loop_
_entity_poly.entity_id
_entity_poly.type
_entity_poly.pdbx_seq_one_letter_code
_entity_poly.pdbx_strand_id
1 'polypeptide(L)'
;MYSMLDILENPQSLQHILPIDFHSIQEVPNSHLWHNINNSPISHDEKNSNVPIIDLLALNVVELIGYACKTWGIFQVVNHGVSLELFDEVESQARRLFALPTEQKVKVVRLTTGTTGYDTARITPFFSKLMWHEGFHHYGFTT
;
A
#
# COMPACT_ATOMS: atom_id res chain seq x y z
N MET A 1 20.67 -16.77 1.24
CA MET A 1 20.15 -16.96 -0.13
C MET A 1 19.32 -18.22 -0.06
N TYR A 2 18.00 -18.12 -0.23
CA TYR A 2 17.11 -19.28 -0.08
C TYR A 2 16.53 -19.65 -1.45
N SER A 3 16.64 -20.93 -1.79
CA SER A 3 16.03 -21.57 -2.96
C SER A 3 14.52 -21.73 -2.76
N MET A 4 13.76 -21.90 -3.85
CA MET A 4 12.32 -22.21 -3.80
C MET A 4 12.01 -23.45 -2.95
N LEU A 5 12.98 -24.37 -2.83
CA LEU A 5 12.90 -25.57 -1.99
C LEU A 5 13.09 -25.27 -0.50
N ASP A 6 13.97 -24.32 -0.15
CA ASP A 6 14.22 -23.93 1.26
C ASP A 6 13.00 -23.21 1.88
N ILE A 7 12.18 -22.58 1.03
CA ILE A 7 10.94 -21.91 1.41
C ILE A 7 9.88 -22.93 1.86
N LEU A 8 9.85 -24.12 1.24
CA LEU A 8 8.91 -25.19 1.59
C LEU A 8 9.34 -25.98 2.84
N GLU A 9 10.64 -26.01 3.17
CA GLU A 9 11.18 -26.80 4.28
C GLU A 9 11.25 -26.04 5.62
N ASN A 10 11.17 -24.70 5.65
CA ASN A 10 11.17 -23.91 6.89
C ASN A 10 9.93 -22.99 7.02
N PRO A 11 8.82 -23.47 7.59
CA PRO A 11 7.56 -22.74 7.68
C PRO A 11 7.60 -21.49 8.57
N GLN A 12 8.62 -21.33 9.44
CA GLN A 12 8.70 -20.21 10.38
C GLN A 12 9.21 -18.92 9.72
N SER A 13 10.00 -18.99 8.65
CA SER A 13 10.44 -17.80 7.89
C SER A 13 9.36 -17.26 6.95
N LEU A 14 8.39 -18.11 6.57
CA LEU A 14 7.27 -17.80 5.68
C LEU A 14 6.16 -16.95 6.33
N GLN A 15 6.06 -16.96 7.66
CA GLN A 15 4.97 -16.27 8.39
C GLN A 15 5.01 -14.75 8.21
N HIS A 16 6.19 -14.21 7.88
CA HIS A 16 6.38 -12.78 7.61
C HIS A 16 6.26 -12.41 6.14
N ILE A 17 6.23 -13.39 5.24
CA ILE A 17 6.28 -13.19 3.78
C ILE A 17 4.90 -13.39 3.15
N LEU A 18 4.07 -14.26 3.73
CA LEU A 18 2.74 -14.54 3.22
C LEU A 18 1.72 -13.54 3.79
N PRO A 19 1.00 -12.81 2.93
CA PRO A 19 -0.09 -11.95 3.38
C PRO A 19 -1.19 -12.76 4.08
N ILE A 20 -1.93 -12.06 4.95
CA ILE A 20 -3.05 -12.66 5.66
C ILE A 20 -4.11 -13.14 4.67
N ASP A 21 -4.56 -14.38 4.84
CA ASP A 21 -5.67 -14.91 4.05
C ASP A 21 -7.00 -14.46 4.68
N PHE A 22 -7.56 -13.37 4.17
CA PHE A 22 -8.79 -12.77 4.70
C PHE A 22 -10.00 -13.71 4.66
N HIS A 23 -9.96 -14.79 3.86
CA HIS A 23 -11.06 -15.75 3.76
C HIS A 23 -11.03 -16.85 4.81
N SER A 24 -9.89 -17.09 5.47
CA SER A 24 -9.73 -18.17 6.47
C SER A 24 -9.75 -17.69 7.92
N ILE A 25 -9.70 -16.38 8.16
CA ILE A 25 -9.69 -15.80 9.51
C ILE A 25 -11.10 -15.52 10.03
N GLN A 26 -11.38 -15.95 11.26
CA GLN A 26 -12.65 -15.67 11.93
C GLN A 26 -12.57 -14.42 12.81
N GLU A 27 -11.39 -14.10 13.32
CA GLU A 27 -11.12 -12.94 14.18
C GLU A 27 -9.79 -12.27 13.80
N VAL A 28 -9.64 -11.01 14.18
CA VAL A 28 -8.41 -10.23 13.94
C VAL A 28 -7.28 -10.81 14.79
N PRO A 29 -6.17 -11.30 14.19
CA PRO A 29 -5.07 -11.89 14.96
C PRO A 29 -4.35 -10.85 15.84
N ASN A 30 -3.77 -11.30 16.95
CA ASN A 30 -2.96 -10.46 17.86
C ASN A 30 -1.78 -9.73 17.18
N SER A 31 -1.27 -10.26 16.07
CA SER A 31 -0.24 -9.63 15.23
C SER A 31 -0.74 -8.36 14.54
N HIS A 32 -2.05 -8.23 14.32
CA HIS A 32 -2.72 -7.09 13.68
C HIS A 32 -3.52 -6.23 14.68
N LEU A 33 -3.48 -6.56 15.98
CA LEU A 33 -4.10 -5.74 17.03
C LEU A 33 -3.14 -4.63 17.48
N TRP A 34 -3.43 -3.42 17.00
CA TRP A 34 -2.72 -2.20 17.38
C TRP A 34 -3.28 -1.66 18.69
N HIS A 35 -2.46 -1.62 19.74
CA HIS A 35 -2.82 -1.09 21.05
C HIS A 35 -2.38 0.39 21.11
N ASN A 36 -3.21 1.28 21.66
CA ASN A 36 -3.03 2.75 21.74
C ASN A 36 -3.58 3.59 20.57
N ILE A 37 -4.68 3.20 19.92
CA ILE A 37 -5.38 4.09 18.98
C ILE A 37 -5.93 5.34 19.69
N ASN A 38 -6.22 5.24 21.00
CA ASN A 38 -6.74 6.34 21.82
C ASN A 38 -5.70 7.43 22.13
N ASN A 39 -4.41 7.17 21.93
CA ASN A 39 -3.34 8.19 22.04
C ASN A 39 -2.92 8.72 20.66
N SER A 40 -3.51 8.20 19.58
CA SER A 40 -3.45 8.89 18.30
C SER A 40 -4.16 10.22 18.50
N PRO A 41 -3.63 11.35 18.01
CA PRO A 41 -4.41 12.56 17.93
C PRO A 41 -5.52 12.30 16.91
N ILE A 42 -6.61 11.66 17.34
CA ILE A 42 -7.92 11.93 16.78
C ILE A 42 -8.21 13.36 17.25
N SER A 43 -7.55 14.29 16.58
CA SER A 43 -7.92 15.68 16.63
C SER A 43 -9.32 15.69 16.05
N HIS A 44 -10.33 15.65 16.91
CA HIS A 44 -11.59 16.34 16.67
C HIS A 44 -11.29 17.85 16.61
N ASP A 45 -10.39 18.25 15.72
CA ASP A 45 -10.21 19.63 15.35
C ASP A 45 -11.19 19.80 14.20
N GLU A 46 -12.37 20.30 14.53
CA GLU A 46 -13.40 20.80 13.61
C GLU A 46 -12.91 22.03 12.81
N LYS A 47 -11.61 22.14 12.56
CA LYS A 47 -11.08 23.02 11.55
C LYS A 47 -11.10 22.23 10.26
N ASN A 48 -11.83 22.78 9.30
CA ASN A 48 -12.04 22.32 7.94
C ASN A 48 -10.71 22.28 7.13
N SER A 49 -9.72 21.59 7.67
CA SER A 49 -8.37 21.43 7.15
C SER A 49 -8.41 20.32 6.11
N ASN A 50 -9.05 20.63 4.98
CA ASN A 50 -9.03 19.75 3.83
C ASN A 50 -7.62 19.74 3.22
N VAL A 51 -7.14 18.55 2.85
CA VAL A 51 -5.87 18.38 2.12
C VAL A 51 -5.90 19.29 0.88
N PRO A 52 -4.85 20.09 0.61
CA PRO A 52 -4.83 21.01 -0.52
C PRO A 52 -5.07 20.29 -1.84
N ILE A 53 -5.89 20.88 -2.72
CA ILE A 53 -6.07 20.43 -4.10
C ILE A 53 -5.34 21.40 -5.01
N ILE A 54 -4.42 20.89 -5.83
CA ILE A 54 -3.59 21.68 -6.74
C ILE A 54 -4.02 21.41 -8.18
N ASP A 55 -4.46 22.46 -8.87
CA ASP A 55 -4.67 22.44 -10.31
C ASP A 55 -3.31 22.60 -11.02
N LEU A 56 -2.91 21.60 -11.80
CA LEU A 56 -1.63 21.65 -12.52
C LEU A 56 -1.63 22.63 -13.71
N LEU A 57 -2.78 23.20 -14.08
CA LEU A 57 -2.90 24.26 -15.09
C LEU A 57 -2.85 25.67 -14.48
N ALA A 58 -2.76 25.79 -13.15
CA ALA A 58 -2.67 27.09 -12.49
C ALA A 58 -1.36 27.82 -12.83
N LEU A 59 -1.44 29.14 -13.06
CA LEU A 59 -0.26 29.96 -13.39
C LEU A 59 0.83 29.94 -12.30
N ASN A 60 0.43 29.76 -11.04
CA ASN A 60 1.31 29.72 -9.87
C ASN A 60 1.49 28.31 -9.29
N VAL A 61 1.31 27.26 -10.10
CA VAL A 61 1.38 25.85 -9.66
C VAL A 61 2.64 25.51 -8.86
N VAL A 62 3.81 26.03 -9.25
CA VAL A 62 5.09 25.76 -8.57
C VAL A 62 5.08 26.29 -7.12
N GLU A 63 4.52 27.48 -6.91
CA GLU A 63 4.41 28.10 -5.59
C GLU A 63 3.42 27.34 -4.71
N LEU A 64 2.29 26.93 -5.28
CA LEU A 64 1.27 26.13 -4.60
C LEU A 64 1.82 24.77 -4.15
N ILE A 65 2.55 24.06 -5.04
CA ILE A 65 3.22 22.80 -4.70
C ILE A 65 4.25 23.04 -3.60
N GLY A 66 5.11 24.05 -3.75
CA GLY A 66 6.12 24.37 -2.75
C GLY A 66 5.53 24.69 -1.38
N TYR A 67 4.41 25.42 -1.34
CA TYR A 67 3.68 25.71 -0.11
C TYR A 67 3.08 24.45 0.52
N ALA A 68 2.39 23.62 -0.28
CA ALA A 68 1.78 22.38 0.20
C ALA A 68 2.83 21.39 0.73
N CYS A 69 3.96 21.23 0.05
CA CYS A 69 5.08 20.40 0.53
C CYS A 69 5.60 20.87 1.90
N LYS A 70 5.76 22.19 2.09
CA LYS A 70 6.30 22.77 3.34
C LYS A 70 5.32 22.72 4.51
N THR A 71 4.04 22.91 4.24
CA THR A 71 3.02 23.10 5.29
C THR A 71 2.18 21.86 5.57
N TRP A 72 1.97 21.01 4.57
CA TRP A 72 1.14 19.80 4.66
C TRP A 72 1.92 18.51 4.47
N GLY A 73 2.95 18.49 3.62
CA GLY A 73 3.67 17.27 3.24
C GLY A 73 2.87 16.34 2.31
N ILE A 74 1.61 16.69 2.01
CA ILE A 74 0.70 15.97 1.11
C ILE A 74 -0.25 16.96 0.41
N PHE A 75 -0.69 16.63 -0.80
CA PHE A 75 -1.70 17.36 -1.57
C PHE A 75 -2.34 16.43 -2.60
N GLN A 76 -3.53 16.79 -3.09
CA GLN A 76 -4.18 16.17 -4.24
C GLN A 76 -3.90 17.00 -5.50
N VAL A 77 -3.90 16.36 -6.68
CA VAL A 77 -3.71 17.04 -7.96
C VAL A 77 -4.92 16.86 -8.86
N VAL A 78 -5.27 17.90 -9.61
CA VAL A 78 -6.27 17.85 -10.70
C VAL A 78 -5.66 18.39 -11.99
N ASN A 79 -6.31 18.10 -13.12
CA ASN A 79 -5.82 18.47 -14.46
C ASN A 79 -4.40 17.95 -14.75
N HIS A 80 -4.05 16.77 -14.25
CA HIS A 80 -2.72 16.16 -14.38
C HIS A 80 -2.46 15.49 -15.74
N GLY A 81 -3.43 15.51 -16.66
CA GLY A 81 -3.27 15.00 -18.02
C GLY A 81 -3.30 13.46 -18.18
N VAL A 82 -3.48 12.71 -17.09
CA VAL A 82 -3.69 11.25 -17.17
C VAL A 82 -5.16 11.01 -17.50
N SER A 83 -5.44 10.17 -18.50
CA SER A 83 -6.80 9.89 -18.93
C SER A 83 -7.59 9.13 -17.85
N LEU A 84 -8.89 9.46 -17.73
CA LEU A 84 -9.79 8.74 -16.82
C LEU A 84 -9.95 7.28 -17.24
N GLU A 85 -9.96 6.99 -18.54
CA GLU A 85 -10.01 5.62 -19.07
C GLU A 85 -8.83 4.76 -18.57
N LEU A 86 -7.61 5.30 -18.57
CA LEU A 86 -6.45 4.59 -18.03
C LEU A 86 -6.57 4.38 -16.52
N PHE A 87 -7.09 5.37 -15.79
CA PHE A 87 -7.33 5.25 -14.35
C PHE A 87 -8.34 4.12 -14.06
N ASP A 88 -9.47 4.10 -14.79
CA ASP A 88 -10.51 3.08 -14.66
C ASP A 88 -9.97 1.68 -15.01
N GLU A 89 -9.12 1.58 -16.04
CA GLU A 89 -8.48 0.31 -16.42
C GLU A 89 -7.54 -0.18 -15.31
N VAL A 90 -6.66 0.67 -14.79
CA VAL A 90 -5.74 0.31 -13.69
C VAL A 90 -6.52 -0.13 -12.47
N GLU A 91 -7.58 0.59 -12.10
CA GLU A 91 -8.42 0.25 -10.96
C GLU A 91 -9.15 -1.09 -11.17
N SER A 92 -9.68 -1.33 -12.38
CA SER A 92 -10.32 -2.59 -12.76
C SER A 92 -9.35 -3.78 -12.70
N GLN A 93 -8.13 -3.64 -13.22
CA GLN A 93 -7.13 -4.70 -13.16
C GLN A 93 -6.66 -4.97 -11.73
N ALA A 94 -6.48 -3.92 -10.91
CA ALA A 94 -6.16 -4.08 -9.50
C ALA A 94 -7.26 -4.87 -8.76
N ARG A 95 -8.54 -4.49 -8.96
CA ARG A 95 -9.67 -5.24 -8.37
C ARG A 95 -9.69 -6.70 -8.81
N ARG A 96 -9.48 -6.97 -10.10
CA ARG A 96 -9.41 -8.34 -10.63
C ARG A 96 -8.28 -9.15 -10.02
N LEU A 97 -7.10 -8.56 -9.84
CA LEU A 97 -5.95 -9.21 -9.21
C LEU A 97 -6.26 -9.62 -7.77
N PHE A 98 -6.76 -8.70 -6.95
CA PHE A 98 -7.00 -8.98 -5.53
C PHE A 98 -8.24 -9.86 -5.28
N ALA A 99 -9.18 -9.91 -6.23
CA ALA A 99 -10.30 -10.86 -6.22
C ALA A 99 -9.90 -12.30 -6.54
N LEU A 100 -8.67 -12.57 -7.02
CA LEU A 100 -8.19 -13.93 -7.23
C LEU A 100 -8.07 -14.69 -5.89
N PRO A 101 -8.30 -16.02 -5.88
CA PRO A 101 -8.05 -16.84 -4.71
C PRO A 101 -6.61 -16.69 -4.20
N THR A 102 -6.43 -16.77 -2.88
CA THR A 102 -5.13 -16.66 -2.21
C THR A 102 -4.09 -17.59 -2.84
N GLU A 103 -4.47 -18.83 -3.18
CA GLU A 103 -3.64 -19.83 -3.86
C GLU A 103 -3.05 -19.37 -5.20
N GLN A 104 -3.73 -18.47 -5.92
CA GLN A 104 -3.22 -17.89 -7.16
C GLN A 104 -2.31 -16.70 -6.88
N LYS A 105 -2.68 -15.85 -5.92
CA LYS A 105 -1.89 -14.68 -5.52
C LYS A 105 -0.53 -15.08 -4.93
N VAL A 106 -0.48 -16.17 -4.15
CA VAL A 106 0.78 -16.64 -3.54
C VAL A 106 1.82 -17.15 -4.54
N LYS A 107 1.42 -17.51 -5.77
CA LYS A 107 2.34 -17.95 -6.84
C LYS A 107 3.27 -16.84 -7.32
N VAL A 108 2.87 -15.59 -7.10
CA VAL A 108 3.64 -14.40 -7.48
C VAL A 108 4.13 -13.64 -6.25
N VAL A 109 4.30 -14.32 -5.12
CA VAL A 109 4.90 -13.73 -3.92
C VAL A 109 6.28 -13.19 -4.23
N ARG A 110 6.52 -11.97 -3.76
CA ARG A 110 7.79 -11.28 -3.99
C ARG A 110 8.91 -12.02 -3.28
N LEU A 111 9.89 -12.47 -4.05
CA LEU A 111 11.12 -13.03 -3.48
C LEU A 111 11.93 -11.94 -2.79
N THR A 112 12.77 -12.31 -1.82
CA THR A 112 13.62 -11.36 -1.07
C THR A 112 14.56 -10.54 -1.96
N THR A 113 14.89 -11.06 -3.14
CA THR A 113 15.72 -10.40 -4.16
C THR A 113 14.91 -9.70 -5.25
N GLY A 114 13.58 -9.86 -5.25
CA GLY A 114 12.66 -9.34 -6.25
C GLY A 114 12.14 -7.93 -5.92
N THR A 115 11.94 -7.13 -6.95
CA THR A 115 11.32 -5.80 -6.85
C THR A 115 9.81 -5.82 -7.08
N THR A 116 9.31 -6.88 -7.71
CA THR A 116 7.90 -7.06 -8.12
C THR A 116 7.32 -8.33 -7.51
N GLY A 117 6.06 -8.28 -7.08
CA GLY A 117 5.30 -9.43 -6.57
C GLY A 117 4.29 -9.06 -5.48
N TYR A 118 3.48 -10.06 -5.10
CA TYR A 118 2.54 -10.01 -3.99
C TYR A 118 3.29 -10.04 -2.66
N ASP A 119 2.97 -9.15 -1.73
CA ASP A 119 3.70 -9.01 -0.47
C ASP A 119 2.89 -8.25 0.59
N THR A 120 3.42 -8.27 1.81
CA THR A 120 3.04 -7.39 2.91
C THR A 120 3.60 -5.97 2.71
N ALA A 121 3.12 -5.00 3.50
CA ALA A 121 3.58 -3.62 3.38
C ALA A 121 5.09 -3.52 3.65
N ARG A 122 5.86 -2.86 2.77
CA ARG A 122 7.32 -2.71 2.92
C ARG A 122 7.78 -2.03 4.21
N ILE A 123 6.90 -1.26 4.84
CA ILE A 123 7.18 -0.56 6.11
C ILE A 123 7.01 -1.46 7.33
N THR A 124 6.49 -2.68 7.16
CA THR A 124 6.24 -3.64 8.26
C THR A 124 7.43 -3.81 9.21
N PRO A 125 8.70 -3.89 8.76
CA PRO A 125 9.84 -4.01 9.68
C PRO A 125 10.04 -2.86 10.67
N PHE A 126 9.40 -1.70 10.43
CA PHE A 126 9.45 -0.54 11.33
C PHE A 126 8.42 -0.61 12.46
N PHE A 127 7.55 -1.62 12.48
CA PHE A 127 6.46 -1.75 13.45
C PHE A 127 6.50 -3.11 14.15
N SER A 128 6.06 -3.13 15.40
CA SER A 128 5.90 -4.37 16.18
C SER A 128 4.60 -5.12 15.87
N LYS A 129 3.74 -4.54 15.02
CA LYS A 129 2.45 -5.08 14.58
C LYS A 129 2.37 -5.06 13.05
N LEU A 130 1.64 -6.01 12.49
CA LEU A 130 1.37 -6.12 11.06
C LEU A 130 0.21 -5.22 10.66
N MET A 131 0.24 -4.75 9.41
CA MET A 131 -0.83 -3.93 8.83
C MET A 131 -1.97 -4.82 8.33
N TRP A 132 -3.20 -4.35 8.46
CA TRP A 132 -4.38 -5.01 7.84
C TRP A 132 -4.43 -4.70 6.34
N HIS A 133 -3.59 -5.39 5.57
CA HIS A 133 -3.32 -5.05 4.17
C HIS A 133 -2.82 -6.24 3.37
N GLU A 134 -3.25 -6.33 2.11
CA GLU A 134 -2.55 -7.06 1.06
C GLU A 134 -2.07 -6.10 -0.03
N GLY A 135 -0.94 -6.39 -0.66
CA GLY A 135 -0.40 -5.54 -1.71
C GLY A 135 0.33 -6.30 -2.80
N PHE A 136 0.41 -5.67 -3.95
CA PHE A 136 1.21 -6.12 -5.08
C PHE A 136 2.12 -4.97 -5.50
N HIS A 137 3.42 -5.23 -5.54
CA HIS A 137 4.40 -4.25 -5.97
C HIS A 137 4.81 -4.57 -7.41
N HIS A 138 4.83 -3.55 -8.27
CA HIS A 138 5.43 -3.63 -9.59
C HIS A 138 6.46 -2.53 -9.73
N TYR A 139 7.66 -2.89 -10.15
CA TYR A 139 8.71 -1.94 -10.47
C TYR A 139 8.87 -1.88 -11.99
N GLY A 140 8.34 -0.82 -12.60
CA GLY A 140 8.44 -0.55 -14.03
C GLY A 140 9.34 0.66 -14.29
N PHE A 141 10.06 0.64 -15.40
CA PHE A 141 10.72 1.82 -15.95
C PHE A 141 9.99 2.24 -17.23
N THR A 142 9.78 3.54 -17.41
CA THR A 142 9.41 4.10 -18.71
C THR A 142 10.70 4.26 -19.53
N THR A 143 10.80 3.57 -20.66
CA THR A 143 11.86 3.77 -21.67
C THR A 143 11.58 4.99 -22.53
#